data_AF-A0A4Q4BP40-F1
#
_entry.id   AF-A0A4Q4BP40-F1
#
_cell.length_a   1.000
_cell.length_b   1.000
_cell.length_c   1.000
_cell.angle_alpha   90.00
_cell.angle_beta   90.00
_cell.angle_gamma   90.00
#
_symmetry.space_group_name_H-M   'P 1'
#
loop_
_entity.id
_entity.type
_entity.pdbx_description
1 polymer ?
#
loop_
_entity_poly.entity_id
_entity_poly.type
_entity_poly.pdbx_seq_one_letter_code
_entity_poly.pdbx_strand_id
1 'polypeptide(L)'
;SGPVRRLSQSRAVALDMESATIAANGFRFRVPYGTLLCVSDKPLHGELKLPGMASDFYKTQVSRHLQIGIRAMERLRDTPIERLHSRKLRSFEETAFL
;
A
#
# COMPACT_ATOMS: atom_id res chain seq x y z
N SER A 1 9.22 -10.61 -24.48
CA SER A 1 8.33 -10.49 -23.31
C SER A 1 8.92 -9.46 -22.35
N GLY A 2 8.74 -8.16 -22.64
CA GLY A 2 9.32 -7.09 -21.81
C GLY A 2 8.45 -6.71 -20.61
N PRO A 3 9.00 -5.97 -19.63
CA PRO A 3 8.27 -5.50 -18.44
C PRO A 3 7.02 -4.69 -18.80
N VAL A 4 7.06 -3.86 -19.85
CA VAL A 4 5.90 -3.07 -20.34
C VAL A 4 4.70 -3.96 -20.70
N ARG A 5 4.93 -5.13 -21.32
CA ARG A 5 3.84 -6.07 -21.64
C ARG A 5 3.19 -6.61 -20.36
N ARG A 6 3.99 -6.93 -19.33
CA ARG A 6 3.46 -7.41 -18.04
C ARG A 6 2.67 -6.33 -17.33
N LEU A 7 3.18 -5.09 -17.30
CA LEU A 7 2.48 -3.94 -16.74
C LEU A 7 1.14 -3.69 -17.44
N SER A 8 1.10 -3.78 -18.77
CA SER A 8 -0.12 -3.64 -19.55
C SER A 8 -1.13 -4.77 -19.28
N GLN A 9 -0.66 -6.02 -19.20
CA GLN A 9 -1.51 -7.18 -18.90
C GLN A 9 -2.11 -7.11 -17.50
N SER A 10 -1.34 -6.68 -16.50
CA SER A 10 -1.81 -6.56 -15.11
C SER A 10 -2.60 -5.28 -14.84
N ARG A 11 -2.75 -4.39 -15.84
CA ARG A 11 -3.33 -3.05 -15.67
C ARG A 11 -2.64 -2.26 -14.56
N ALA A 12 -1.30 -2.33 -14.52
CA ALA A 12 -0.51 -1.68 -13.49
C ALA A 12 -0.70 -0.16 -13.49
N VAL A 13 -0.95 0.40 -12.29
CA VAL A 13 -1.18 1.84 -12.08
C VAL A 13 -0.02 2.53 -11.35
N ALA A 14 0.79 1.76 -10.62
CA ALA A 14 1.97 2.20 -9.88
C ALA A 14 2.96 1.04 -9.76
N LEU A 15 4.20 1.33 -9.40
CA LEU A 15 5.27 0.36 -9.18
C LEU A 15 6.06 0.77 -7.93
N ASP A 16 6.23 -0.18 -7.01
CA ASP A 16 7.03 -0.04 -5.79
C ASP A 16 7.75 -1.38 -5.48
N MET A 17 8.47 -1.46 -4.36
CA MET A 17 9.28 -2.65 -4.00
C MET A 17 8.80 -3.37 -2.74
N GLU A 18 7.73 -2.89 -2.08
CA GLU A 18 7.33 -3.35 -0.74
C GLU A 18 5.88 -3.83 -0.68
N SER A 19 4.97 -3.21 -1.43
CA SER A 19 3.52 -3.37 -1.25
C SER A 19 3.03 -4.80 -1.34
N ALA A 20 3.45 -5.52 -2.38
CA ALA A 20 3.06 -6.92 -2.57
C ALA A 20 3.62 -7.82 -1.44
N THR A 21 4.83 -7.54 -0.97
CA THR A 21 5.49 -8.30 0.10
C THR A 21 4.80 -8.09 1.45
N ILE A 22 4.43 -6.84 1.78
CA ILE A 22 3.67 -6.53 3.00
C ILE A 22 2.29 -7.17 2.95
N ALA A 23 1.58 -7.03 1.83
CA ALA A 23 0.26 -7.64 1.66
C ALA A 23 0.30 -9.18 1.75
N ALA A 24 1.30 -9.81 1.12
CA ALA A 24 1.48 -11.26 1.17
C ALA A 24 1.78 -11.76 2.60
N ASN A 25 2.58 -11.02 3.37
CA ASN A 25 2.83 -11.36 4.77
C ASN A 25 1.59 -11.13 5.65
N GLY A 26 0.86 -10.05 5.44
CA GLY A 26 -0.43 -9.82 6.12
C GLY A 26 -1.41 -10.96 5.85
N PHE A 27 -1.50 -11.42 4.59
CA PHE A 27 -2.27 -12.60 4.23
C PHE A 27 -1.77 -13.87 4.94
N ARG A 28 -0.46 -14.13 4.89
CA ARG A 28 0.17 -15.31 5.52
C ARG A 28 -0.09 -15.36 7.03
N PHE A 29 -0.07 -14.22 7.71
CA PHE A 29 -0.20 -14.14 9.16
C PHE A 29 -1.58 -13.68 9.65
N ARG A 30 -2.56 -13.56 8.75
CA ARG A 30 -3.95 -13.18 9.06
C ARG A 30 -4.06 -11.80 9.73
N VAL A 31 -3.11 -10.93 9.43
CA VAL A 31 -3.10 -9.54 9.89
C VAL A 31 -3.77 -8.68 8.81
N PRO A 32 -4.86 -7.94 9.12
CA PRO A 32 -5.46 -7.01 8.16
C PRO A 32 -4.40 -6.03 7.61
N TYR A 33 -4.34 -5.93 6.29
CA TYR A 33 -3.33 -5.15 5.59
C TYR A 33 -3.96 -4.18 4.59
N GLY A 34 -3.22 -3.15 4.24
CA GLY A 34 -3.61 -2.18 3.23
C GLY A 34 -2.39 -1.39 2.76
N THR A 35 -2.50 -0.83 1.56
CA THR A 35 -1.43 -0.05 0.93
C THR A 35 -1.98 1.29 0.47
N LEU A 36 -1.30 2.37 0.83
CA LEU A 36 -1.51 3.71 0.28
C LEU A 36 -0.15 4.27 -0.16
N LEU A 37 0.04 4.46 -1.47
CA LEU A 37 1.29 4.95 -2.06
C LEU A 37 1.16 6.40 -2.51
N CYS A 38 2.26 7.16 -2.40
CA CYS A 38 2.38 8.50 -2.98
C CYS A 38 3.15 8.39 -4.28
N VAL A 39 2.62 8.94 -5.38
CA VAL A 39 3.38 9.02 -6.63
C VAL A 39 4.56 9.96 -6.42
N SER A 40 5.77 9.43 -6.50
CA SER A 40 7.02 10.21 -6.44
C SER A 40 7.38 10.78 -7.81
N ASP A 41 7.26 9.96 -8.85
CA ASP A 41 7.82 10.21 -10.18
C ASP A 41 7.02 9.44 -11.23
N LYS A 42 7.26 9.74 -12.52
CA LYS A 42 6.55 9.13 -13.64
C LYS A 42 7.56 8.67 -14.70
N PRO A 43 8.31 7.58 -14.46
CA PRO A 43 9.42 7.18 -15.33
C PRO A 43 9.01 6.89 -16.77
N LEU A 44 7.79 6.37 -17.00
CA LEU A 44 7.26 6.09 -18.35
C LEU A 44 6.84 7.35 -19.13
N HIS A 45 6.89 8.53 -18.50
CA HIS A 45 6.55 9.83 -19.10
C HIS A 45 7.77 10.76 -19.20
N GLY A 46 8.98 10.27 -18.90
CA GLY A 46 10.20 11.08 -18.90
C GLY A 46 10.38 11.99 -17.68
N GLU A 47 9.44 11.97 -16.72
CA GLU A 47 9.54 12.72 -15.46
C GLU A 47 10.26 11.89 -14.40
N LEU A 48 11.55 11.61 -14.64
CA LEU A 48 12.43 11.04 -13.62
C LEU A 48 12.80 12.13 -12.61
N LYS A 49 12.67 11.82 -11.31
CA LYS A 49 13.10 12.74 -10.25
C LYS A 49 14.57 13.11 -10.43
N LEU A 50 14.87 14.40 -10.61
CA LEU A 50 16.22 14.93 -10.48
C LEU A 50 16.58 15.04 -8.98
N PRO A 51 17.81 14.69 -8.57
CA PRO A 51 18.29 14.97 -7.22
C PRO A 51 18.21 16.47 -6.92
N GLY A 52 17.41 16.87 -5.92
CA GLY A 52 17.32 18.26 -5.45
C GLY A 52 16.11 19.08 -5.90
N MET A 53 15.19 18.55 -6.72
CA MET A 53 14.00 19.32 -7.12
C MET A 53 12.87 19.29 -6.06
N ALA A 54 12.67 20.47 -5.44
CA ALA A 54 11.54 20.91 -4.62
C ALA A 54 11.33 20.23 -3.25
N SER A 55 12.23 20.54 -2.30
CA SER A 55 12.13 20.22 -0.87
C SER A 55 10.73 20.43 -0.29
N ASP A 56 10.10 21.57 -0.54
CA ASP A 56 8.93 21.98 0.27
C ASP A 56 7.63 21.37 -0.26
N PHE A 57 7.50 21.23 -1.58
CA PHE A 57 6.39 20.48 -2.17
C PHE A 57 6.47 19.01 -1.75
N TYR A 58 7.65 18.39 -1.85
CA TYR A 58 7.85 17.01 -1.43
C TYR A 58 7.57 16.82 0.07
N LYS A 59 8.09 17.70 0.94
CA LYS A 59 7.81 17.68 2.39
C LYS A 59 6.32 17.81 2.68
N THR A 60 5.62 18.69 1.97
CA THR A 60 4.16 18.87 2.13
C THR A 60 3.40 17.61 1.74
N GLN A 61 3.75 16.99 0.60
CA GLN A 61 3.11 15.74 0.15
C GLN A 61 3.40 14.58 1.12
N VAL A 62 4.64 14.42 1.56
CA VAL A 62 5.02 13.39 2.53
C VAL A 62 4.28 13.58 3.87
N SER A 63 4.23 14.82 4.37
CA SER A 63 3.51 15.12 5.61
C SER A 63 2.02 14.81 5.47
N ARG A 64 1.39 15.24 4.37
CA ARG A 64 -0.02 14.94 4.08
C ARG A 64 -0.27 13.44 3.96
N HIS A 65 0.61 12.71 3.28
CA HIS A 65 0.52 11.25 3.13
C HIS A 65 0.54 10.55 4.49
N LEU A 66 1.47 10.93 5.36
CA LEU A 66 1.56 10.41 6.72
C LEU A 66 0.28 10.72 7.52
N GLN A 67 -0.24 11.95 7.42
CA GLN A 67 -1.49 12.32 8.08
C GLN A 67 -2.68 11.48 7.59
N ILE A 68 -2.76 11.16 6.30
CA ILE A 68 -3.80 10.24 5.79
C ILE A 68 -3.65 8.85 6.43
N GLY A 69 -2.42 8.35 6.53
CA GLY A 69 -2.13 7.09 7.22
C GLY A 69 -2.55 7.10 8.68
N ILE A 70 -2.20 8.14 9.43
CA ILE A 70 -2.61 8.31 10.84
C ILE A 70 -4.13 8.34 10.97
N ARG A 71 -4.83 9.13 10.14
CA ARG A 71 -6.30 9.19 10.14
C ARG A 71 -6.94 7.84 9.79
N ALA A 72 -6.33 7.06 8.89
CA ALA A 72 -6.79 5.71 8.62
C ALA A 72 -6.66 4.82 9.87
N MET A 73 -5.51 4.86 10.56
CA MET A 73 -5.30 4.09 11.79
C MET A 73 -6.25 4.49 12.93
N GLU A 74 -6.53 5.78 13.10
CA GLU A 74 -7.53 6.26 14.07
C GLU A 74 -8.91 5.67 13.76
N ARG A 75 -9.35 5.69 12.49
CA ARG A 75 -10.63 5.09 12.08
C ARG A 75 -10.67 3.58 12.28
N LEU A 76 -9.56 2.89 12.02
CA LEU A 76 -9.47 1.44 12.22
C LEU A 76 -9.50 1.08 13.71
N ARG A 77 -8.89 1.90 14.57
CA ARG A 77 -8.95 1.74 16.03
C ARG A 77 -10.38 1.87 16.56
N ASP A 78 -11.16 2.78 16.00
CA ASP A 78 -12.56 2.99 16.41
C ASP A 78 -13.53 1.99 15.74
N THR A 79 -13.03 1.10 14.88
CA THR A 79 -13.82 0.06 14.22
C THR A 79 -13.95 -1.16 15.13
N PRO A 80 -15.17 -1.72 15.32
CA PRO A 80 -15.35 -2.96 16.08
C PRO A 80 -14.45 -4.08 15.56
N ILE A 81 -13.86 -4.85 16.47
CA ILE A 81 -12.84 -5.85 16.10
C ILE A 81 -13.40 -6.92 15.14
N GLU A 82 -14.69 -7.26 15.25
CA GLU A 82 -15.34 -8.22 14.36
C GLU A 82 -15.53 -7.69 12.94
N ARG A 83 -15.54 -6.35 12.78
CA ARG A 83 -15.57 -5.68 11.48
C ARG A 83 -14.17 -5.52 10.88
N LEU A 84 -13.17 -5.27 11.73
CA LEU A 84 -11.77 -5.17 11.31
C LEU A 84 -11.21 -6.53 10.89
N HIS A 85 -11.40 -7.56 11.73
CA HIS A 85 -11.02 -8.94 11.46
C HIS A 85 -12.20 -9.71 10.84
N SER A 86 -12.27 -9.65 9.51
CA SER A 86 -13.30 -10.37 8.74
C SER A 86 -12.88 -11.79 8.34
N ARG A 87 -13.79 -12.56 7.74
CA ARG A 87 -13.50 -13.94 7.28
C ARG A 87 -12.60 -14.07 6.04
N LYS A 88 -12.11 -12.95 5.48
CA LYS A 88 -11.37 -12.93 4.19
C LYS A 88 -10.01 -13.62 4.24
N LEU A 89 -9.38 -13.71 5.41
CA LEU A 89 -8.05 -14.30 5.59
C LEU A 89 -8.10 -15.72 6.18
N ARG A 90 -9.31 -16.26 6.36
CA ARG A 90 -9.51 -17.55 7.01
C ARG A 90 -9.10 -18.71 6.12
N SER A 91 -8.45 -19.71 6.70
CA SER A 91 -8.19 -21.01 6.05
C SER A 91 -9.20 -22.07 6.51
N PHE A 92 -9.29 -23.18 5.78
CA PHE A 92 -10.15 -24.31 6.15
C PHE A 92 -9.78 -24.93 7.52
N GLU A 93 -8.48 -24.97 7.85
CA GLU A 93 -7.95 -25.55 9.10
C GLU A 93 -7.56 -24.47 10.13
N GLU A 94 -8.34 -23.39 10.23
CA GLU A 94 -7.97 -22.27 11.10
C GLU A 94 -8.13 -22.56 12.60
N THR A 95 -7.17 -22.09 13.39
CA THR A 95 -7.17 -22.21 14.84
C THR A 95 -8.22 -21.30 15.47
N ALA A 96 -8.74 -21.68 16.64
CA ALA A 96 -9.78 -20.91 17.35
C ALA A 96 -9.32 -19.56 17.93
N PHE A 97 -8.02 -19.23 17.84
CA PHE A 97 -7.44 -18.02 18.40
C PHE A 97 -7.08 -17.00 17.31
N LEU A 98 -7.35 -15.72 17.58
CA LEU A 98 -6.87 -14.55 16.84
C LEU A 98 -5.66 -13.94 17.54
#